data_AF-A0AAW1JXN0-F1
#
_entry.id   AF-A0AAW1JXN0-F1
#
_cell.length_a   1.000
_cell.length_b   1.000
_cell.length_c   1.000
_cell.angle_alpha   90.00
_cell.angle_beta   90.00
_cell.angle_gamma   90.00
#
_symmetry.space_group_name_H-M   'P 1'
#
loop_
_entity.id
_entity.type
_entity.pdbx_description
1 polymer ?
#
loop_
_entity_poly.entity_id
_entity_poly.type
_entity_poly.pdbx_seq_one_letter_code
_entity_poly.pdbx_strand_id
1 'polypeptide(L)'
;MTSETEAGAVDSLKAQMEKLTRMVHNLTDARDSIFVHGHIDGRQCTMLLDTGATKTAVSAVIHGEVQMSITIGRTRIEHRVLVADIEEEFILGVDVMQPHNFNLDLENGVIRVGSDKIVLQYQKDMACCLVLAEDTTVASRTERIVFARLDKKVKEGSILMTEPNSPDDKVSRGILAAKELVKAQDAIPRDQRQPL
;
A
#
# COMPACT_ATOMS: atom_id res chain seq x y z
N MET A 1 -4.57 -16.18 -41.41
CA MET A 1 -3.97 -16.87 -40.24
C MET A 1 -3.53 -15.84 -39.18
N THR A 2 -4.42 -14.93 -38.77
CA THR A 2 -4.09 -13.83 -37.84
C THR A 2 -5.12 -13.68 -36.70
N SER A 3 -6.16 -14.51 -36.65
CA SER A 3 -7.26 -14.38 -35.69
C SER A 3 -7.09 -15.19 -34.40
N GLU A 4 -6.27 -16.24 -34.40
CA GLU A 4 -6.07 -17.10 -33.21
C GLU A 4 -5.08 -16.51 -32.20
N THR A 5 -4.18 -15.62 -32.65
CA THR A 5 -3.16 -14.99 -31.78
C THR A 5 -3.71 -13.83 -30.96
N GLU A 6 -4.71 -13.09 -31.48
CA GLU A 6 -5.33 -11.96 -30.77
C GLU A 6 -6.28 -12.42 -29.66
N ALA A 7 -7.06 -13.49 -29.89
CA ALA A 7 -7.96 -14.05 -28.89
C ALA A 7 -7.21 -14.55 -27.65
N GLY A 8 -6.10 -15.27 -27.85
CA GLY A 8 -5.26 -15.75 -26.75
C GLY A 8 -4.59 -14.65 -25.93
N ALA A 9 -4.25 -13.51 -26.57
CA ALA A 9 -3.69 -12.35 -25.88
C ALA A 9 -4.75 -11.63 -25.01
N VAL A 10 -5.98 -11.52 -25.50
CA VAL A 10 -7.10 -10.91 -24.76
C VAL A 10 -7.53 -11.76 -23.57
N ASP A 11 -7.56 -13.09 -23.72
CA ASP A 11 -7.89 -14.00 -22.62
C ASP A 11 -6.82 -13.99 -21.53
N SER A 12 -5.54 -13.93 -21.93
CA SER A 12 -4.41 -13.77 -20.99
C SER A 12 -4.49 -12.44 -20.23
N LEU A 13 -4.80 -11.35 -20.93
CA LEU A 13 -4.95 -10.03 -20.32
C LEU A 13 -6.13 -9.98 -19.35
N LYS A 14 -7.28 -10.58 -19.71
CA LYS A 14 -8.43 -10.71 -18.81
C LYS A 14 -8.09 -11.51 -17.55
N ALA A 15 -7.40 -12.63 -17.70
CA ALA A 15 -6.96 -13.44 -16.55
C ALA A 15 -6.01 -12.67 -15.64
N GLN A 16 -5.09 -11.87 -16.20
CA GLN A 16 -4.22 -10.97 -15.45
C GLN A 16 -5.02 -9.89 -14.71
N MET A 17 -6.00 -9.25 -15.39
CA MET A 17 -6.85 -8.23 -14.80
C MET A 17 -7.74 -8.78 -13.68
N GLU A 18 -8.34 -9.96 -13.84
CA GLU A 18 -9.15 -10.61 -12.80
C GLU A 18 -8.31 -10.95 -11.56
N LYS A 19 -7.08 -11.42 -11.76
CA LYS A 19 -6.15 -11.71 -10.66
C LYS A 19 -5.74 -10.46 -9.90
N LEU A 20 -5.45 -9.38 -10.63
CA LEU A 20 -5.12 -8.08 -10.08
C LEU A 20 -6.30 -7.52 -9.27
N THR A 21 -7.51 -7.64 -9.82
CA THR A 21 -8.76 -7.24 -9.17
C THR A 21 -9.00 -8.03 -7.87
N ARG A 22 -8.78 -9.35 -7.86
CA ARG A 22 -8.93 -10.18 -6.65
C ARG A 22 -7.93 -9.80 -5.56
N MET A 23 -6.68 -9.54 -5.93
CA MET A 23 -5.63 -9.18 -4.97
C MET A 23 -5.96 -7.83 -4.30
N VAL A 24 -6.41 -6.85 -5.09
CA VAL A 24 -6.80 -5.52 -4.61
C VAL A 24 -8.07 -5.58 -3.75
N HIS A 25 -9.12 -6.30 -4.18
CA HIS A 25 -10.39 -6.37 -3.45
C HIS A 25 -10.25 -6.97 -2.06
N ASN A 26 -9.36 -7.95 -1.89
CA ASN A 26 -9.16 -8.55 -0.57
C ASN A 26 -8.52 -7.54 0.39
N LEU A 27 -7.61 -6.68 -0.07
CA LEU A 27 -6.84 -5.73 0.77
C LEU A 27 -7.61 -4.50 1.23
N THR A 28 -8.68 -4.12 0.54
CA THR A 28 -9.44 -2.89 0.83
C THR A 28 -10.14 -2.87 2.20
N ASP A 29 -10.26 -3.99 2.91
CA ASP A 29 -10.89 -4.06 4.25
C ASP A 29 -9.89 -4.11 5.43
N ALA A 30 -8.59 -4.30 5.15
CA ALA A 30 -7.57 -4.39 6.19
C ALA A 30 -7.04 -3.00 6.56
N ARG A 31 -7.40 -2.50 7.74
CA ARG A 31 -6.83 -1.27 8.34
C ARG A 31 -5.45 -1.48 8.96
N ASP A 32 -4.90 -2.68 8.82
CA ASP A 32 -3.66 -3.12 9.42
C ASP A 32 -2.69 -3.45 8.29
N SER A 33 -1.42 -3.08 8.45
CA SER A 33 -0.37 -3.46 7.53
C SER A 33 -0.16 -4.97 7.56
N ILE A 34 -0.13 -5.58 6.38
CA ILE A 34 -0.10 -7.03 6.21
C ILE A 34 1.31 -7.46 5.84
N PHE A 35 1.84 -8.41 6.59
CA PHE A 35 3.18 -8.92 6.40
C PHE A 35 3.19 -10.42 6.15
N VAL A 36 4.26 -10.87 5.49
CA VAL A 36 4.62 -12.28 5.37
C VAL A 36 6.07 -12.48 5.79
N HIS A 37 6.35 -13.58 6.48
CA HIS A 37 7.72 -13.99 6.77
C HIS A 37 8.28 -14.80 5.62
N GLY A 38 9.52 -14.49 5.25
CA GLY A 38 10.26 -15.21 4.23
C GLY A 38 11.76 -15.07 4.46
N HIS A 39 12.52 -15.30 3.39
CA HIS A 39 13.97 -15.09 3.39
C HIS A 39 14.39 -14.25 2.19
N ILE A 40 15.29 -13.30 2.42
CA ILE A 40 16.04 -12.57 1.38
C ILE A 40 17.48 -13.05 1.43
N ASP A 41 17.98 -13.64 0.35
CA ASP A 41 19.33 -14.22 0.27
C ASP A 41 19.65 -15.18 1.43
N GLY A 42 18.64 -15.94 1.83
CA GLY A 42 18.74 -16.93 2.92
C GLY A 42 18.65 -16.35 4.33
N ARG A 43 18.51 -15.03 4.49
CA ARG A 43 18.28 -14.38 5.78
C ARG A 43 16.80 -14.17 6.02
N GLN A 44 16.32 -14.50 7.23
CA GLN A 44 14.92 -14.24 7.59
C GLN A 44 14.62 -12.75 7.45
N CYS A 45 13.46 -12.46 6.87
CA CYS A 45 12.99 -11.11 6.61
C CYS A 45 11.47 -11.05 6.78
N THR A 46 10.98 -9.95 7.33
CA THR A 46 9.55 -9.64 7.39
C THR A 46 9.19 -8.68 6.27
N MET A 47 8.31 -9.10 5.38
CA MET A 47 8.00 -8.38 4.13
C MET A 47 6.60 -7.79 4.20
N LEU A 48 6.46 -6.48 3.98
CA LEU A 48 5.17 -5.83 3.80
C LEU A 48 4.57 -6.26 2.47
N LEU A 49 3.30 -6.66 2.47
CA LEU A 49 2.54 -6.91 1.25
C LEU A 49 1.86 -5.62 0.81
N ASP A 50 2.32 -5.05 -0.30
CA ASP A 50 1.77 -3.79 -0.81
C ASP A 50 1.32 -3.95 -2.28
N THR A 51 0.00 -3.98 -2.51
CA THR A 51 -0.54 -3.98 -3.87
C THR A 51 -0.53 -2.62 -4.55
N GLY A 52 -0.35 -1.54 -3.81
CA GLY A 52 -0.08 -0.21 -4.34
C GLY A 52 1.35 -0.08 -4.88
N ALA A 53 2.28 -0.88 -4.37
CA ALA A 53 3.65 -0.95 -4.87
C ALA A 53 3.73 -1.72 -6.19
N THR A 54 3.99 -0.98 -7.28
CA THR A 54 4.28 -1.58 -8.60
C THR A 54 5.64 -2.27 -8.65
N LYS A 55 6.55 -1.93 -7.72
CA LYS A 55 7.89 -2.47 -7.62
C LYS A 55 8.16 -2.97 -6.21
N THR A 56 8.89 -4.07 -6.14
CA THR A 56 9.42 -4.62 -4.89
C THR A 56 10.67 -3.83 -4.48
N ALA A 57 10.81 -3.53 -3.18
CA ALA A 57 11.89 -2.71 -2.65
C ALA A 57 12.48 -3.26 -1.34
N VAL A 58 13.74 -2.95 -1.07
CA VAL A 58 14.48 -3.27 0.16
C VAL A 58 15.02 -2.00 0.80
N SER A 59 14.99 -1.96 2.15
CA SER A 59 15.50 -0.82 2.91
C SER A 59 17.02 -0.72 2.87
N ALA A 60 17.53 0.38 2.34
CA ALA A 60 18.89 0.87 2.60
C ALA A 60 19.04 2.34 2.19
N VAL A 61 20.04 3.01 2.78
CA VAL A 61 20.36 4.43 2.51
C VAL A 61 20.85 4.68 1.06
N ILE A 62 21.38 3.65 0.41
CA ILE A 62 21.90 3.75 -0.96
C ILE A 62 20.77 3.46 -1.94
N HIS A 63 20.52 4.36 -2.88
CA HIS A 63 19.50 4.18 -3.90
C HIS A 63 20.02 3.39 -5.11
N GLY A 64 19.19 2.51 -5.67
CA GLY A 64 19.54 1.76 -6.88
C GLY A 64 18.68 0.53 -7.11
N GLU A 65 19.27 -0.47 -7.77
CA GLU A 65 18.64 -1.76 -8.03
C GLU A 65 19.65 -2.88 -7.75
N VAL A 66 19.17 -4.01 -7.21
CA VAL A 66 20.00 -5.16 -6.88
C VAL A 66 19.27 -6.45 -7.21
N GLN A 67 20.00 -7.47 -7.68
CA GLN A 67 19.46 -8.81 -7.86
C GLN A 67 19.41 -9.51 -6.50
N MET A 68 18.23 -9.95 -6.07
CA MET A 68 18.03 -10.63 -4.80
C MET A 68 17.19 -11.89 -4.97
N SER A 69 17.40 -12.82 -4.05
CA SER A 69 16.60 -14.04 -3.96
C SER A 69 15.55 -13.95 -2.86
N ILE A 70 14.29 -13.95 -3.26
CA ILE A 70 13.12 -13.87 -2.38
C ILE A 70 12.58 -15.29 -2.19
N THR A 71 12.49 -15.75 -0.95
CA THR A 71 11.94 -17.07 -0.62
C THR A 71 10.76 -16.92 0.33
N ILE A 72 9.58 -17.37 -0.11
CA ILE A 72 8.34 -17.36 0.68
C ILE A 72 7.77 -18.78 0.62
N GLY A 73 7.69 -19.44 1.78
CA GLY A 73 7.45 -20.89 1.82
C GLY A 73 8.58 -21.65 1.13
N ARG A 74 8.24 -22.51 0.17
CA ARG A 74 9.18 -23.26 -0.68
C ARG A 74 9.45 -22.57 -2.02
N THR A 75 8.72 -21.49 -2.32
CA THR A 75 8.91 -20.76 -3.58
C THR A 75 10.07 -19.79 -3.45
N ARG A 76 11.10 -20.01 -4.26
CA ARG A 76 12.26 -19.11 -4.42
C ARG A 76 12.18 -18.39 -5.75
N ILE A 77 12.39 -17.08 -5.71
CA ILE A 77 12.27 -16.16 -6.84
C ILE A 77 13.53 -15.30 -6.89
N GLU A 78 14.19 -15.26 -8.05
CA GLU A 78 15.28 -14.32 -8.30
C GLU A 78 14.68 -13.08 -8.98
N HIS A 79 14.78 -11.91 -8.34
CA HIS A 79 14.16 -10.67 -8.84
C HIS A 79 15.09 -9.47 -8.69
N ARG A 80 14.93 -8.48 -9.56
CA ARG A 80 15.63 -7.20 -9.45
C ARG A 80 14.80 -6.25 -8.60
N VAL A 81 15.31 -5.95 -7.40
CA VAL A 81 14.63 -5.20 -6.34
C VAL A 81 15.17 -3.77 -6.28
N LEU A 82 14.30 -2.79 -6.05
CA LEU A 82 14.70 -1.41 -5.79
C LEU A 82 15.38 -1.30 -4.42
N VAL A 83 16.47 -0.57 -4.32
CA VAL A 83 17.09 -0.20 -3.04
C VAL A 83 16.68 1.23 -2.73
N ALA A 84 16.01 1.44 -1.60
CA ALA A 84 15.50 2.74 -1.20
C ALA A 84 15.49 2.92 0.32
N ASP A 85 15.52 4.16 0.79
CA ASP A 85 15.36 4.50 2.20
C ASP A 85 13.88 4.41 2.58
N ILE A 86 13.44 3.21 2.98
CA ILE A 86 12.07 2.88 3.39
C ILE A 86 12.05 2.36 4.83
N GLU A 87 10.91 2.52 5.53
CA GLU A 87 10.76 2.12 6.94
C GLU A 87 10.72 0.59 7.09
N GLU A 88 10.00 -0.08 6.20
CA GLU A 88 9.92 -1.54 6.19
C GLU A 88 11.21 -2.17 5.67
N GLU A 89 11.65 -3.27 6.30
CA GLU A 89 12.83 -4.02 5.84
C GLU A 89 12.73 -4.40 4.35
N PHE A 90 11.52 -4.78 3.92
CA PHE A 90 11.24 -5.20 2.55
C PHE A 90 9.76 -4.97 2.20
N ILE A 91 9.51 -4.40 1.02
CA ILE A 91 8.18 -4.27 0.42
C ILE A 91 8.06 -5.26 -0.74
N LEU A 92 7.09 -6.17 -0.65
CA LEU A 92 6.74 -7.09 -1.71
C LEU A 92 5.64 -6.48 -2.60
N GLY A 93 6.03 -6.09 -3.80
CA GLY A 93 5.16 -5.44 -4.78
C GLY A 93 4.48 -6.41 -5.74
N VAL A 94 3.58 -5.88 -6.57
CA VAL A 94 2.82 -6.68 -7.54
C VAL A 94 3.67 -7.27 -8.66
N ASP A 95 4.85 -6.70 -8.93
CA ASP A 95 5.82 -7.21 -9.91
C ASP A 95 6.39 -8.59 -9.54
N VAL A 96 6.38 -8.94 -8.25
CA VAL A 96 6.71 -10.29 -7.77
C VAL A 96 5.43 -11.10 -7.51
N MET A 97 4.45 -10.53 -6.81
CA MET A 97 3.26 -11.30 -6.42
C MET A 97 2.46 -11.83 -7.63
N GLN A 98 2.28 -11.03 -8.68
CA GLN A 98 1.46 -11.43 -9.81
C GLN A 98 2.10 -12.51 -10.68
N PRO A 99 3.35 -12.39 -11.17
CA PRO A 99 3.91 -13.42 -12.04
C PRO A 99 4.04 -14.78 -11.35
N HIS A 100 4.18 -14.79 -10.02
CA HIS A 100 4.39 -16.01 -9.23
C HIS A 100 3.12 -16.58 -8.57
N ASN A 101 1.94 -16.13 -8.99
CA ASN A 101 0.64 -16.67 -8.54
C ASN A 101 0.41 -16.60 -7.03
N PHE A 102 0.86 -15.50 -6.40
CA PHE A 102 0.48 -15.23 -5.03
C PHE A 102 -1.02 -14.96 -4.98
N ASN A 103 -1.71 -15.68 -4.10
CA ASN A 103 -3.13 -15.53 -3.85
C ASN A 103 -3.34 -15.18 -2.38
N LEU A 104 -3.75 -13.93 -2.16
CA LEU A 104 -3.99 -13.39 -0.84
C LEU A 104 -5.44 -13.68 -0.43
N ASP A 105 -5.63 -14.35 0.68
CA ASP A 105 -6.92 -14.79 1.23
C ASP A 105 -7.05 -14.18 2.63
N LEU A 106 -7.50 -12.91 2.69
CA LEU A 106 -7.53 -12.12 3.91
C LEU A 106 -8.62 -12.56 4.88
N GLU A 107 -9.72 -13.12 4.38
CA GLU A 107 -10.76 -13.72 5.21
C GLU A 107 -10.16 -14.82 6.10
N ASN A 108 -9.26 -15.64 5.55
CA ASN A 108 -8.59 -16.70 6.28
C ASN A 108 -7.21 -16.30 6.82
N GLY A 109 -6.79 -15.06 6.64
CA GLY A 109 -5.50 -14.55 7.09
C GLY A 109 -4.28 -15.28 6.51
N VAL A 110 -4.35 -15.69 5.24
CA VAL A 110 -3.28 -16.47 4.60
C VAL A 110 -2.91 -15.95 3.22
N ILE A 111 -1.68 -16.25 2.81
CA ILE A 111 -1.22 -16.13 1.44
C ILE A 111 -0.83 -17.50 0.89
N ARG A 112 -1.27 -17.78 -0.33
CA ARG A 112 -0.98 -19.02 -1.03
C ARG A 112 0.02 -18.74 -2.14
N VAL A 113 1.09 -19.51 -2.16
CA VAL A 113 2.11 -19.47 -3.21
C VAL A 113 2.51 -20.91 -3.57
N GLY A 114 2.39 -21.28 -4.84
CA GLY A 114 2.56 -22.67 -5.26
C GLY A 114 1.62 -23.61 -4.50
N SER A 115 2.17 -24.54 -3.72
CA SER A 115 1.41 -25.46 -2.85
C SER A 115 1.44 -25.07 -1.37
N ASP A 116 2.08 -23.96 -1.02
CA ASP A 116 2.18 -23.49 0.35
C ASP A 116 1.03 -22.57 0.72
N LYS A 117 0.53 -22.75 1.95
CA LYS A 117 -0.40 -21.86 2.63
C LYS A 117 0.36 -21.24 3.80
N ILE A 118 0.61 -19.94 3.74
CA ILE A 118 1.44 -19.21 4.69
C ILE A 118 0.55 -18.24 5.45
N VAL A 119 0.68 -18.21 6.77
CA VAL A 119 -0.11 -17.32 7.64
C VAL A 119 0.44 -15.91 7.56
N LEU A 120 -0.45 -14.95 7.37
CA LEU A 120 -0.14 -13.52 7.36
C LEU A 120 0.06 -13.00 8.79
N GLN A 121 0.91 -12.00 8.93
CA GLN A 121 1.00 -11.20 10.14
C GLN A 121 0.29 -9.86 9.91
N TYR A 122 -0.36 -9.36 10.94
CA TYR A 122 -1.05 -8.07 10.90
C TYR A 122 -0.40 -7.15 11.92
N GLN A 123 0.04 -5.99 11.46
CA GLN A 123 0.46 -4.92 12.34
C GLN A 123 -0.62 -3.86 12.36
N LYS A 124 -1.09 -3.53 13.55
CA LYS A 124 -2.13 -2.53 13.71
C LYS A 124 -1.61 -1.16 13.33
N ASP A 125 -2.18 -0.58 12.28
CA ASP A 125 -1.82 0.77 11.90
C ASP A 125 -2.56 1.79 12.76
N MET A 126 -1.91 2.93 12.91
CA MET A 126 -2.51 4.06 13.62
C MET A 126 -3.47 4.81 12.71
N ALA A 127 -4.75 4.48 12.84
CA ALA A 127 -5.83 5.24 12.24
C ALA A 127 -6.42 6.29 13.21
N CYS A 128 -6.46 7.54 12.74
CA CYS A 128 -7.16 8.65 13.38
C CYS A 128 -8.10 9.32 12.37
N CYS A 129 -9.22 9.82 12.85
CA CYS A 129 -10.08 10.67 12.06
C CYS A 129 -9.49 12.09 12.05
N LEU A 130 -9.41 12.65 10.85
CA LEU A 130 -9.02 14.03 10.64
C LEU A 130 -10.27 14.85 10.30
N VAL A 131 -10.42 15.99 10.95
CA VAL A 131 -11.50 16.94 10.70
C VAL A 131 -10.88 18.26 10.27
N LEU A 132 -11.19 18.71 9.06
CA LEU A 132 -10.73 20.00 8.55
C LEU A 132 -11.25 21.13 9.45
N ALA A 133 -10.43 22.16 9.63
CA ALA A 133 -10.84 23.36 10.36
C ALA A 133 -11.94 24.14 9.63
N GLU A 134 -11.96 24.05 8.29
CA GLU A 134 -12.90 24.74 7.41
C GLU A 134 -13.20 23.92 6.15
N ASP A 135 -14.36 24.15 5.55
CA ASP A 135 -14.72 23.59 4.24
C ASP A 135 -13.76 24.16 3.19
N THR A 136 -13.05 23.29 2.48
CA THR A 136 -12.01 23.66 1.53
C THR A 136 -12.34 23.17 0.12
N THR A 137 -12.22 24.06 -0.88
CA THR A 137 -12.17 23.66 -2.29
C THR A 137 -10.73 23.72 -2.80
N VAL A 138 -10.21 22.59 -3.29
CA VAL A 138 -8.91 22.54 -3.99
C VAL A 138 -9.17 22.50 -5.49
N ALA A 139 -8.68 23.51 -6.21
CA ALA A 139 -8.85 23.58 -7.66
C ALA A 139 -8.03 22.48 -8.36
N SER A 140 -8.47 22.05 -9.55
CA SER A 140 -7.74 21.06 -10.35
C SER A 140 -6.29 21.51 -10.60
N ARG A 141 -5.33 20.57 -10.46
CA ARG A 141 -3.89 20.79 -10.67
C ARG A 141 -3.28 21.83 -9.73
N THR A 142 -3.84 21.99 -8.52
CA THR A 142 -3.27 22.83 -7.46
C THR A 142 -3.00 22.00 -6.21
N GLU A 143 -2.09 22.49 -5.37
CA GLU A 143 -1.79 21.94 -4.05
C GLU A 143 -2.10 23.00 -2.99
N ARG A 144 -2.67 22.60 -1.85
CA ARG A 144 -3.02 23.51 -0.76
C ARG A 144 -2.71 22.86 0.58
N ILE A 145 -2.08 23.62 1.47
CA ILE A 145 -1.95 23.24 2.89
C ILE A 145 -3.24 23.66 3.59
N VAL A 146 -3.89 22.71 4.25
CA VAL A 146 -5.07 22.94 5.08
C VAL A 146 -4.79 22.51 6.50
N PHE A 147 -5.41 23.20 7.45
CA PHE A 147 -5.33 22.83 8.85
C PHE A 147 -6.48 21.92 9.22
N ALA A 148 -6.15 20.93 10.03
CA ALA A 148 -7.11 19.95 10.48
C ALA A 148 -6.77 19.51 11.90
N ARG A 149 -7.78 19.01 12.60
CA ARG A 149 -7.64 18.45 13.93
C ARG A 149 -7.73 16.93 13.84
N LEU A 150 -6.78 16.27 14.50
CA LEU A 150 -6.85 14.83 14.71
C LEU A 150 -7.76 14.52 15.91
N ASP A 151 -8.56 13.47 15.80
CA ASP A 151 -9.42 12.97 16.88
C ASP A 151 -8.63 12.27 18.00
N LYS A 152 -7.38 11.90 17.73
CA LYS A 152 -6.45 11.23 18.65
C LYS A 152 -5.09 11.90 18.62
N LYS A 153 -4.34 11.76 19.71
CA LYS A 153 -2.95 12.21 19.78
C LYS A 153 -2.07 11.27 18.96
N VAL A 154 -1.40 11.83 17.96
CA VAL A 154 -0.36 11.15 17.18
C VAL A 154 0.99 11.75 17.57
N LYS A 155 2.08 10.99 17.42
CA LYS A 155 3.43 11.49 17.70
C LYS A 155 3.74 12.69 16.80
N GLU A 156 4.29 13.75 17.39
CA GLU A 156 4.74 14.92 16.63
C GLU A 156 5.75 14.51 15.54
N GLY A 157 5.57 15.06 14.35
CA GLY A 157 6.40 14.75 13.18
C GLY A 157 5.98 13.52 12.39
N SER A 158 5.02 12.72 12.89
CA SER A 158 4.45 11.61 12.11
C SER A 158 3.81 12.11 10.82
N ILE A 159 4.09 11.40 9.73
CA ILE A 159 3.44 11.58 8.43
C ILE A 159 2.35 10.52 8.32
N LEU A 160 1.13 10.94 8.01
CA LEU A 160 -0.03 10.08 7.83
C LEU A 160 -0.60 10.29 6.44
N MET A 161 -1.31 9.29 5.93
CA MET A 161 -2.08 9.40 4.69
C MET A 161 -3.57 9.32 5.02
N THR A 162 -4.38 10.17 4.38
CA THR A 162 -5.84 10.14 4.55
C THR A 162 -6.49 9.20 3.54
N GLU A 163 -7.43 8.38 4.00
CA GLU A 163 -8.34 7.65 3.14
C GLU A 163 -9.78 8.12 3.36
N PRO A 164 -10.61 8.23 2.30
CA PRO A 164 -12.03 8.50 2.47
C PRO A 164 -12.68 7.39 3.31
N ASN A 165 -13.48 7.76 4.31
CA ASN A 165 -14.34 6.78 4.97
C ASN A 165 -15.36 6.23 3.95
N SER A 166 -15.61 4.93 4.00
CA SER A 166 -16.40 4.11 3.05
C SER A 166 -17.72 4.75 2.56
N PRO A 167 -18.25 4.35 1.39
CA PRO A 167 -19.36 5.03 0.72
C PRO A 167 -20.75 4.96 1.40
N ASP A 168 -20.90 4.23 2.51
CA ASP A 168 -22.20 4.02 3.18
C ASP A 168 -22.50 4.98 4.34
N ASP A 169 -21.60 5.92 4.65
CA ASP A 169 -21.90 6.96 5.62
C ASP A 169 -22.76 8.05 4.98
N LYS A 170 -24.07 7.96 5.25
CA LYS A 170 -25.08 9.01 5.07
C LYS A 170 -24.82 10.25 5.93
N VAL A 171 -23.56 10.66 6.08
CA VAL A 171 -23.14 11.92 6.67
C VAL A 171 -22.85 12.89 5.53
N SER A 172 -23.91 13.60 5.17
CA SER A 172 -23.95 14.73 4.26
C SER A 172 -22.92 15.80 4.65
N ARG A 173 -21.68 15.69 4.14
CA ARG A 173 -20.70 16.77 3.83
C ARG A 173 -19.44 16.18 3.16
N GLY A 174 -19.63 15.47 2.05
CA GLY A 174 -18.54 15.04 1.16
C GLY A 174 -17.70 16.24 0.67
N ILE A 175 -16.45 16.10 0.23
CA ILE A 175 -15.80 15.02 -0.50
C ILE A 175 -14.27 15.13 -0.26
N LEU A 176 -13.56 14.03 0.04
CA LEU A 176 -12.10 13.93 -0.19
C LEU A 176 -11.89 13.33 -1.59
N ALA A 177 -11.28 14.08 -2.51
CA ALA A 177 -11.05 13.67 -3.89
C ALA A 177 -9.56 13.35 -4.19
N ALA A 178 -8.67 13.60 -3.24
CA ALA A 178 -7.23 13.45 -3.39
C ALA A 178 -6.62 12.72 -2.19
N LYS A 179 -5.53 11.99 -2.41
CA LYS A 179 -4.70 11.48 -1.31
C LYS A 179 -3.98 12.66 -0.68
N GLU A 180 -4.17 12.88 0.62
CA GLU A 180 -3.51 13.96 1.36
C GLU A 180 -2.42 13.38 2.27
N LEU A 181 -1.31 14.11 2.38
CA LEU A 181 -0.24 13.83 3.34
C LEU A 181 -0.40 14.76 4.55
N VAL A 182 -0.52 14.18 5.73
CA VAL A 182 -0.74 14.90 6.98
C VAL A 182 0.52 14.81 7.81
N LYS A 183 1.11 15.97 8.13
CA LYS A 183 2.20 16.05 9.09
C LYS A 183 1.64 16.45 10.46
N ALA A 184 1.62 15.51 11.40
CA ALA A 184 1.16 15.77 12.76
C ALA A 184 2.09 16.77 13.47
N GLN A 185 1.52 17.84 14.01
CA GLN A 185 2.24 18.87 14.76
C GLN A 185 1.44 19.26 16.00
N ASP A 186 2.14 19.58 17.09
CA ASP A 186 1.49 19.95 18.36
C ASP A 186 0.84 21.34 18.30
N ALA A 187 1.22 22.17 17.32
CA ALA A 187 0.62 23.47 17.06
C ALA A 187 0.74 23.89 15.59
N ILE A 188 -0.16 24.76 15.13
CA ILE A 188 -0.05 25.42 13.83
C ILE A 188 1.15 26.38 13.85
N PRO A 189 2.12 26.26 12.90
CA PRO A 189 3.24 27.17 12.76
C PRO A 189 2.78 28.64 12.70
N ARG A 190 3.44 29.52 13.45
CA ARG A 190 3.00 30.92 13.62
C ARG A 190 2.96 31.70 12.30
N ASP A 191 3.84 31.36 11.37
CA ASP A 191 3.96 31.90 10.01
C ASP A 191 2.84 31.44 9.06
N GLN A 192 2.12 30.38 9.41
CA GLN A 192 1.04 29.82 8.58
C GLN A 192 -0.36 30.08 9.17
N ARG A 193 -0.46 30.83 10.28
CA ARG A 193 -1.75 31.27 10.81
C ARG A 193 -2.34 32.32 9.88
N GLN A 194 -3.45 32.02 9.22
CA GLN A 194 -4.24 33.07 8.59
C GLN A 194 -4.91 33.93 9.69
N PRO A 195 -4.91 35.27 9.57
CA PRO A 195 -5.66 36.11 10.50
C PRO A 195 -7.15 35.78 10.40
N LEU A 196 -7.80 35.67 11.57
CA LEU A 196 -9.25 35.48 11.72
C LEU A 196 -10.04 36.61 11.05
#